data_AF-A0A7X2SW06-F1
#
_entry.id   AF-A0A7X2SW06-F1
#
_cell.length_a   1.000
_cell.length_b   1.000
_cell.length_c   1.000
_cell.angle_alpha   90.00
_cell.angle_beta   90.00
_cell.angle_gamma   90.00
#
_symmetry.space_group_name_H-M   'P 1'
#
loop_
_entity.id
_entity.type
_entity.pdbx_description
1 polymer ?
#
loop_
_entity_poly.entity_id
_entity_poly.type
_entity_poly.pdbx_seq_one_letter_code
_entity_poly.pdbx_strand_id
1 'polypeptide(L)' 'MKLLQAIPKRWLPWLIAGVFALVALCVVPGLMKHETVVQIRVSHAGATLPDGFYLYQQLSAQGIRIKSITPAGDALIIHF' A
#
# COMPACT_ATOMS: atom_id res chain seq x y z
N MET A 1 -9.39 9.28 45.29
CA MET A 1 -8.99 9.70 43.93
C MET A 1 -7.68 10.49 43.97
N LYS A 2 -6.58 9.93 44.50
CA LYS A 2 -5.27 10.61 44.70
C LYS A 2 -4.12 9.95 43.93
N LEU A 3 -4.39 9.41 42.74
CA LEU A 3 -3.34 8.79 41.91
C LEU A 3 -2.79 9.74 40.81
N LEU A 4 -3.46 10.87 40.55
CA LEU A 4 -3.09 11.82 39.49
C LEU A 4 -2.16 12.95 39.95
N GLN A 5 -1.89 13.11 41.24
CA GLN A 5 -1.17 14.28 41.77
C GLN A 5 0.35 14.08 41.96
N ALA A 6 0.89 12.91 41.61
CA ALA A 6 2.32 12.60 41.80
C ALA A 6 3.14 12.63 40.51
N ILE A 7 2.61 13.17 39.41
CA ILE A 7 3.39 13.34 38.19
C ILE A 7 4.09 14.71 38.26
N PRO A 8 5.41 14.76 38.47
CA PRO A 8 6.14 16.03 38.47
C PRO A 8 5.90 16.75 37.14
N LYS A 9 5.47 18.02 37.19
CA LYS A 9 5.15 18.86 36.01
C LYS A 9 6.26 18.90 34.96
N ARG A 10 7.51 18.62 35.37
CA ARG A 10 8.70 18.51 34.51
C ARG A 10 8.71 17.28 33.60
N TRP A 11 7.99 16.21 33.96
CA TRP A 11 7.89 14.95 33.20
C TRP A 11 6.64 14.90 32.31
N LEU A 12 5.70 15.81 32.54
CA LEU A 12 4.52 15.97 31.70
C LEU A 12 4.85 16.14 30.20
N PRO A 13 5.83 16.94 29.76
CA PRO A 13 6.17 17.03 28.34
C PRO A 13 6.71 15.72 27.76
N TRP A 14 7.43 14.92 28.56
CA TRP A 14 7.95 13.62 28.14
C TRP A 14 6.83 12.59 28.00
N LEU A 15 5.84 12.60 28.90
CA LEU A 15 4.66 11.75 28.78
C LEU A 15 3.82 12.12 27.55
N ILE A 16 3.62 13.42 27.31
CA ILE A 16 2.91 13.89 26.11
C ILE A 16 3.65 13.47 24.84
N ALA A 17 4.97 13.67 24.80
CA ALA A 17 5.80 13.24 23.67
C ALA A 17 5.73 11.71 23.45
N GLY A 18 5.75 10.92 24.53
CA GLY A 18 5.60 9.47 24.46
C GLY A 18 4.25 9.04 23.89
N VAL A 19 3.15 9.69 24.31
CA VAL A 19 1.82 9.42 23.75
C VAL A 19 1.77 9.78 22.26
N PHE A 20 2.32 10.94 21.88
CA PHE A 20 2.39 11.34 20.46
C PHE A 20 3.21 10.36 19.62
N ALA A 21 4.34 9.89 20.13
CA ALA A 21 5.18 8.90 19.45
C ALA A 21 4.43 7.57 19.25
N LEU A 22 3.67 7.13 20.25
CA LEU A 22 2.89 5.90 20.18
C LEU A 22 1.73 6.01 19.18
N VAL A 23 1.04 7.16 19.16
CA VAL A 23 0.02 7.45 18.14
C VAL A 23 0.62 7.48 16.73
N ALA A 24 1.77 8.13 16.56
CA ALA A 24 2.46 8.16 15.26
C ALA A 24 2.84 6.73 14.81
N LEU A 25 3.33 5.89 15.70
CA LEU A 25 3.69 4.50 15.39
C LEU A 25 2.47 3.67 14.92
N CYS A 26 1.28 3.93 15.45
CA CYS A 26 0.06 3.25 15.01
C CYS A 26 -0.49 3.81 13.69
N VAL A 27 -0.37 5.12 13.44
CA VAL A 27 -0.99 5.78 12.28
C VAL A 27 -0.12 5.68 11.03
N VAL A 28 1.20 5.85 11.16
CA VAL A 28 2.13 5.90 10.01
C VAL A 28 2.07 4.65 9.11
N PRO A 29 2.03 3.41 9.63
CA PRO A 29 1.96 2.22 8.79
C PRO A 29 0.70 2.18 7.92
N GLY A 30 -0.43 2.68 8.42
CA GLY A 30 -1.69 2.75 7.66
C GLY A 30 -1.69 3.80 6.56
N LEU A 31 -0.83 4.83 6.66
CA LEU A 31 -0.65 5.84 5.61
C LEU A 31 0.30 5.35 4.50
N MET A 32 1.15 4.35 4.78
CA MET A 32 2.02 3.74 3.79
C MET A 32 1.19 2.84 2.87
N LYS A 33 0.65 3.43 1.80
CA LYS A 33 -0.02 2.68 0.74
C LYS A 33 1.02 1.82 0.02
N HIS A 34 0.87 0.51 0.14
CA HIS A 34 1.66 -0.43 -0.64
C HIS A 34 0.98 -0.60 -2.00
N GLU A 35 1.67 -0.25 -3.08
CA GLU A 35 1.19 -0.55 -4.42
C GLU A 35 1.40 -2.04 -4.70
N THR A 36 0.34 -2.72 -5.14
CA THR A 36 0.44 -4.12 -5.52
C THR A 36 0.71 -4.19 -7.02
N VAL A 37 1.79 -4.86 -7.41
CA VAL A 37 2.19 -4.97 -8.82
C VAL A 37 2.14 -6.43 -9.25
N VAL A 38 1.42 -6.71 -10.33
CA VAL A 38 1.35 -8.03 -10.96
C VAL A 38 2.06 -7.98 -12.30
N GLN A 39 2.98 -8.91 -12.53
CA GLN A 39 3.69 -9.05 -13.80
C GLN A 39 3.23 -10.32 -14.52
N ILE A 40 2.69 -10.16 -15.72
CA ILE A 40 2.32 -11.26 -16.61
C ILE A 40 3.44 -11.42 -17.64
N ARG A 41 4.03 -12.61 -17.73
CA ARG A 41 5.08 -12.95 -18.70
C ARG A 41 4.64 -14.11 -19.57
N VAL A 42 5.04 -14.11 -20.83
CA VAL A 42 4.95 -15.31 -21.67
C VAL A 42 6.07 -16.28 -21.31
N SER A 43 5.74 -17.52 -20.99
CA SER A 43 6.72 -18.52 -20.53
C SER A 43 7.48 -19.21 -21.67
N HIS A 44 7.00 -19.10 -22.91
CA HIS A 44 7.58 -19.76 -24.08
C HIS A 44 7.79 -18.77 -25.23
N ALA A 45 8.96 -18.86 -25.88
CA ALA A 45 9.29 -18.08 -27.07
C ALA A 45 8.35 -18.47 -28.22
N GLY A 46 7.56 -17.51 -28.71
CA GLY A 46 6.54 -17.71 -29.76
C GLY A 46 5.10 -17.57 -29.28
N ALA A 47 4.85 -17.49 -27.97
CA ALA A 47 3.54 -17.10 -27.45
C ALA A 47 3.35 -15.57 -27.56
N THR A 48 2.21 -15.15 -28.10
CA THR A 48 1.86 -13.73 -28.19
C THR A 48 1.54 -13.18 -26.81
N LEU A 49 2.12 -12.04 -26.45
CA LEU A 49 1.76 -11.32 -25.23
C LEU A 49 0.27 -10.91 -25.32
N PRO A 50 -0.54 -11.13 -24.27
CA PRO A 50 -1.94 -10.71 -24.28
C PRO A 50 -2.04 -9.19 -24.43
N ASP A 51 -3.04 -8.74 -25.18
CA ASP A 51 -3.34 -7.33 -25.33
C ASP A 51 -3.73 -6.71 -23.98
N GLY A 52 -3.11 -5.58 -23.65
CA GLY A 52 -3.39 -4.84 -22.43
C GLY A 52 -4.82 -4.30 -22.38
N PHE A 53 -5.43 -4.00 -23.54
CA PHE A 53 -6.81 -3.50 -23.58
C PHE A 53 -7.83 -4.60 -23.28
N TYR A 54 -7.65 -5.78 -23.85
CA TYR A 54 -8.50 -6.94 -23.54
C TYR A 54 -8.44 -7.29 -22.04
N LEU A 55 -7.24 -7.31 -21.46
CA LEU A 55 -7.06 -7.55 -20.03
C LEU A 55 -7.73 -6.47 -19.17
N TYR A 56 -7.61 -5.19 -19.56
CA TYR A 56 -8.32 -4.11 -18.89
C TYR A 56 -9.84 -4.33 -18.87
N GLN A 57 -10.44 -4.70 -20.01
CA GLN A 57 -11.88 -4.95 -20.10
C GLN A 57 -12.31 -6.10 -19.20
N GLN A 58 -11.56 -7.21 -19.19
CA GLN A 58 -11.89 -8.37 -18.38
C GLN A 58 -11.76 -8.10 -16.88
N LEU A 59 -10.70 -7.38 -16.46
CA LEU A 59 -10.54 -6.95 -15.07
C LEU A 59 -11.69 -6.03 -14.64
N SER A 60 -12.06 -5.07 -15.49
CA SER A 60 -13.18 -4.16 -15.24
C SER A 60 -14.52 -4.91 -15.15
N ALA A 61 -14.77 -5.89 -16.03
CA ALA A 61 -15.98 -6.72 -16.01
C ALA A 61 -16.09 -7.59 -14.74
N GLN A 62 -14.96 -8.00 -14.16
CA GLN A 62 -14.90 -8.70 -12.87
C GLN A 62 -14.92 -7.75 -11.66
N GLY A 63 -15.02 -6.44 -11.88
CA GLY A 63 -15.02 -5.42 -10.81
C GLY A 63 -13.64 -5.14 -10.21
N ILE A 64 -12.57 -5.62 -10.84
CA ILE A 64 -11.19 -5.45 -10.39
C ILE A 64 -10.67 -4.08 -10.86
N ARG A 65 -10.39 -3.19 -9.91
CA ARG A 65 -9.83 -1.87 -10.20
C ARG A 65 -8.31 -1.94 -10.24
N ILE A 66 -7.75 -1.34 -11.28
CA ILE A 66 -6.31 -1.23 -11.50
C ILE A 66 -5.95 0.25 -11.71
N LYS A 67 -4.76 0.62 -11.28
CA LYS A 67 -4.18 1.96 -11.45
C LYS A 67 -3.63 2.17 -12.86
N SER A 68 -2.90 1.20 -13.39
CA SER A 68 -2.34 1.25 -14.74
C SER A 68 -1.94 -0.13 -15.27
N ILE A 69 -1.84 -0.24 -16.59
CA ILE A 69 -1.28 -1.38 -17.31
C ILE A 69 -0.20 -0.83 -18.24
N THR A 70 1.01 -1.39 -18.17
CA THR A 70 2.13 -0.98 -19.01
C THR A 70 2.78 -2.19 -19.69
N PRO A 71 2.90 -2.22 -21.02
CA PRO A 71 3.68 -3.24 -21.72
C PRO A 71 5.18 -3.01 -21.48
N ALA A 72 5.89 -4.08 -21.14
CA ALA A 72 7.32 -4.09 -20.84
C ALA A 72 8.00 -5.29 -21.53
N GLY A 73 8.31 -5.15 -22.82
CA GLY A 73 8.98 -6.20 -23.60
C GLY A 73 8.10 -7.45 -23.76
N ASP A 74 8.51 -8.55 -23.14
CA ASP A 74 7.80 -9.83 -23.08
C ASP A 74 6.82 -9.92 -21.88
N ALA A 75 6.54 -8.77 -21.26
CA ALA A 75 5.75 -8.66 -20.04
C ALA A 75 4.62 -7.63 -20.13
N LEU A 76 3.59 -7.82 -19.32
CA LEU A 76 2.60 -6.81 -18.98
C LEU A 76 2.64 -6.54 -17.48
N ILE A 77 2.84 -5.28 -17.10
CA ILE A 77 2.92 -4.84 -15.71
C ILE A 77 1.60 -4.17 -15.33
N ILE A 78 0.93 -4.69 -14.32
CA ILE A 78 -0.36 -4.20 -13.82
C ILE A 78 -0.12 -3.63 -12.42
N HIS A 79 -0.44 -2.35 -12.25
CA HIS A 79 -0.43 -1.68 -10.94
C HIS A 79 -1.85 -1.63 -10.40
N PHE A 80 -2.02 -2.01 -9.12
CA PHE A 80 -3.28 -1.94 -8.38
C PHE A 80 -3.25 -0.80 -7.37
#